data_AF-A0A1E2VD47-F1
#
_entry.id   AF-A0A1E2VD47-F1
#
_cell.length_a   1.000
_cell.length_b   1.000
_cell.length_c   1.000
_cell.angle_alpha   90.00
_cell.angle_beta   90.00
_cell.angle_gamma   90.00
#
_symmetry.space_group_name_H-M   'P 1'
#
loop_
_entity.id
_entity.type
_entity.pdbx_description
1 polymer ?
#
loop_
_entity_poly.entity_id
_entity_poly.type
_entity_poly.pdbx_seq_one_letter_code
_entity_poly.pdbx_strand_id
1 'polypeptide(L)'
;MNAHISSLRQTWQARPTSERRRLLLGLSLIVLLGGYLLVDHWPNRSVGQASPSTALIEQALTRLPPQPKLTSPDWRTAASRQGVVIQRLETTPDGWQLSGLLSQPGDFQQLSRWAAQQGLWPYTYQLSREAEGWHWQAQFMNLQAIARQTMARQKTARQKTARQTMKTQDKAPLPKPSEQEPQ
;
A
#
# COMPACT_ATOMS: atom_id res chain seq x y z
N MET A 1 -18.57 41.11 3.93
CA MET A 1 -17.86 40.05 3.17
C MET A 1 -18.76 39.25 2.20
N ASN A 2 -19.91 39.78 1.73
CA ASN A 2 -20.83 39.02 0.85
C ASN A 2 -20.86 39.50 -0.62
N ALA A 3 -20.21 40.61 -0.95
CA ALA A 3 -20.25 41.20 -2.30
C ALA A 3 -19.38 40.44 -3.33
N HIS A 4 -18.41 39.63 -2.89
CA HIS A 4 -17.54 38.88 -3.80
C HIS A 4 -18.21 37.61 -4.34
N ILE A 5 -19.21 37.06 -3.65
CA ILE A 5 -19.88 35.80 -4.05
C ILE A 5 -20.90 36.07 -5.17
N SER A 6 -21.54 37.24 -5.17
CA SER A 6 -22.52 37.63 -6.18
C SER A 6 -21.87 37.94 -7.54
N SER A 7 -20.71 38.62 -7.56
CA SER A 7 -19.97 38.89 -8.80
C SER A 7 -19.41 37.61 -9.45
N LEU A 8 -19.03 36.62 -8.65
CA LEU A 8 -18.61 35.29 -9.13
C LEU A 8 -19.77 34.52 -9.78
N ARG A 9 -20.98 34.59 -9.23
CA ARG A 9 -22.15 33.95 -9.85
C ARG A 9 -22.52 34.59 -11.18
N GLN A 10 -22.44 35.92 -11.28
CA GLN A 10 -22.84 36.67 -12.46
C GLN A 10 -21.86 36.45 -13.63
N THR A 11 -20.56 36.39 -13.33
CA THR A 11 -19.52 36.04 -14.32
C THR A 11 -19.57 34.57 -14.74
N TRP A 12 -20.00 33.66 -13.86
CA TRP A 12 -20.25 32.26 -14.22
C TRP A 12 -21.45 32.10 -15.17
N GLN A 13 -22.52 32.87 -14.95
CA GLN A 13 -23.72 32.85 -15.78
C GLN A 13 -23.55 33.53 -17.15
N ALA A 14 -22.52 34.36 -17.34
CA ALA A 14 -22.21 34.97 -18.63
C ALA A 14 -21.42 34.04 -19.59
N ARG A 15 -20.88 32.91 -19.10
CA ARG A 15 -20.05 32.01 -19.91
C ARG A 15 -20.87 31.04 -20.77
N PRO A 16 -20.44 30.71 -21.99
CA PRO A 16 -21.10 29.74 -22.86
C PRO A 16 -21.12 28.32 -22.24
N THR A 17 -22.17 27.56 -22.54
CA THR A 17 -22.46 26.24 -21.94
C THR A 17 -21.37 25.19 -22.17
N SER A 18 -20.63 25.28 -23.27
CA SER A 18 -19.50 24.39 -23.59
C SER A 18 -18.28 24.65 -22.68
N GLU A 19 -17.99 25.91 -22.35
CA GLU A 19 -16.94 26.26 -21.39
C GLU A 19 -17.27 25.80 -19.97
N ARG A 20 -18.52 25.95 -19.53
CA ARG A 20 -18.95 25.49 -18.21
C ARG A 20 -18.75 23.98 -18.04
N ARG A 21 -19.04 23.18 -19.08
CA ARG A 21 -18.81 21.73 -19.04
C ARG A 21 -17.33 21.38 -18.92
N ARG A 22 -16.46 22.06 -19.68
CA ARG A 22 -15.00 21.85 -19.58
C ARG A 22 -14.45 22.23 -18.21
N LEU A 23 -14.94 23.33 -17.64
CA LEU A 23 -14.56 23.77 -16.30
C LEU A 23 -15.06 22.82 -15.20
N LEU A 24 -16.29 22.29 -15.32
CA LEU A 24 -16.82 21.29 -14.40
C LEU A 24 -16.01 19.98 -14.46
N LEU A 25 -15.64 19.52 -15.65
CA LEU A 25 -14.79 18.35 -15.82
C LEU A 25 -13.39 18.57 -15.23
N GLY A 26 -12.77 19.72 -15.51
CA GLY A 26 -11.47 20.09 -14.96
C GLY A 26 -11.49 20.20 -13.43
N LEU A 27 -12.53 20.83 -12.87
CA LEU A 27 -12.69 20.97 -11.42
C LEU A 27 -12.90 19.60 -10.75
N SER A 28 -13.73 18.73 -11.34
CA SER A 28 -13.95 17.37 -10.84
C SER A 28 -12.64 16.57 -10.84
N LEU A 29 -11.84 16.70 -11.90
CA LEU A 29 -10.54 16.04 -11.98
C LEU A 29 -9.57 16.57 -10.92
N ILE A 30 -9.53 17.87 -10.69
CA ILE A 30 -8.68 18.49 -9.66
C ILE A 30 -9.11 18.06 -8.25
N VAL A 31 -10.41 18.00 -7.97
CA VAL A 31 -10.91 17.53 -6.67
C VAL A 31 -10.59 16.05 -6.46
N LEU A 32 -10.75 15.22 -7.50
CA LEU A 32 -10.39 13.81 -7.44
C LEU A 32 -8.89 13.62 -7.20
N LEU A 33 -8.04 14.37 -7.93
CA LEU A 33 -6.59 14.33 -7.79
C LEU A 33 -6.14 14.88 -6.43
N GLY A 34 -6.78 15.95 -5.96
CA GLY A 34 -6.55 16.54 -4.64
C GLY A 34 -6.92 15.57 -3.52
N GLY A 35 -8.06 14.90 -3.63
CA GLY A 35 -8.47 13.86 -2.68
C GLY A 35 -7.52 12.66 -2.69
N TYR A 36 -7.10 12.21 -3.88
CA TYR A 36 -6.11 11.16 -4.03
C TYR A 36 -4.77 11.53 -3.38
N LEU A 37 -4.26 12.73 -3.66
CA LEU A 37 -3.03 13.23 -3.05
C LEU A 37 -3.17 13.47 -1.55
N LEU A 38 -4.35 13.83 -1.04
CA LEU A 38 -4.57 14.01 0.40
C LEU A 38 -4.51 12.67 1.15
N VAL A 39 -4.98 11.59 0.53
CA VAL A 39 -4.88 10.23 1.07
C VAL A 39 -3.43 9.72 0.96
N ASP A 40 -2.76 10.00 -0.15
CA ASP A 40 -1.40 9.54 -0.44
C ASP A 40 -0.33 10.30 0.38
N HIS A 41 -0.53 11.61 0.59
CA HIS A 41 0.39 12.47 1.34
C HIS A 41 -0.01 12.73 2.78
N TRP A 42 -1.05 12.06 3.33
CA TRP A 42 -1.32 12.18 4.76
C TRP A 42 -0.06 11.70 5.52
N PRO A 43 0.69 12.61 6.17
CA PRO A 43 1.91 12.21 6.84
C PRO A 43 1.45 11.33 7.97
N ASN A 44 1.87 10.06 7.89
CA ASN A 44 1.69 9.03 8.87
C ASN A 44 2.19 9.58 10.22
N ARG A 45 1.32 10.28 10.96
CA ARG A 45 1.58 10.75 12.32
C ARG A 45 1.63 9.51 13.19
N SER A 46 2.76 8.83 13.09
CA SER A 46 3.23 7.80 13.99
C SER A 46 3.57 8.52 15.29
N VAL A 47 2.54 8.87 16.06
CA VAL A 47 2.69 9.30 17.44
C VAL A 47 3.43 8.16 18.14
N GLY A 48 4.60 8.49 18.68
CA GLY A 48 5.53 7.57 19.33
C GLY A 48 4.98 6.99 20.63
N GLN A 49 3.97 6.14 20.53
CA GLN A 49 3.64 5.19 21.58
C GLN A 49 4.13 3.82 21.10
N ALA A 50 5.12 3.28 21.80
CA ALA A 50 5.41 1.86 21.76
C ALA A 50 4.12 1.13 22.14
N SER A 51 3.34 0.73 21.14
CA SER A 51 2.05 0.11 21.41
C SER A 51 2.32 -1.26 22.05
N PRO A 52 1.62 -1.63 23.14
CA PRO A 52 1.61 -3.00 23.69
C PRO A 52 1.17 -4.06 22.65
N SER A 53 0.70 -3.62 21.48
CA SER A 53 0.27 -4.41 20.34
C SER A 53 1.33 -5.37 19.78
N THR A 54 2.63 -5.06 19.80
CA THR A 54 3.63 -5.98 19.22
C THR A 54 3.71 -7.32 19.96
N ALA A 55 3.62 -7.31 21.29
CA ALA A 55 3.62 -8.53 22.11
C ALA A 55 2.31 -9.32 21.96
N LEU A 56 1.17 -8.63 21.88
CA LEU A 56 -0.13 -9.25 21.59
C LEU A 56 -0.18 -9.84 20.18
N ILE A 57 0.45 -9.20 19.19
CA ILE A 57 0.59 -9.72 17.82
C ILE A 57 1.48 -10.97 17.84
N GLU A 58 2.63 -10.96 18.52
CA GLU A 58 3.48 -12.15 18.65
C GLU A 58 2.77 -13.32 19.36
N GLN A 59 2.00 -13.05 20.42
CA GLN A 59 1.17 -14.04 21.11
C GLN A 59 0.00 -14.54 20.25
N ALA A 60 -0.61 -13.67 19.43
CA ALA A 60 -1.62 -14.06 18.47
C ALA A 60 -1.01 -14.96 17.38
N LEU A 61 0.19 -14.63 16.89
CA LEU A 61 0.91 -15.43 15.90
C LEU A 61 1.19 -16.86 16.38
N THR A 62 1.43 -17.07 17.68
CA THR A 62 1.66 -18.40 18.27
C THR A 62 0.40 -19.26 18.34
N ARG A 63 -0.79 -18.64 18.26
CA ARG A 63 -2.09 -19.33 18.31
C ARG A 63 -2.69 -19.62 16.93
N LEU A 64 -2.02 -19.24 15.83
CA LEU A 64 -2.54 -19.58 14.51
C LEU A 64 -2.42 -21.08 14.25
N PRO A 65 -3.43 -21.69 13.59
CA PRO A 65 -3.42 -23.11 13.26
C PRO A 65 -2.20 -23.46 12.38
N PRO A 66 -1.70 -24.70 12.46
CA PRO A 66 -0.60 -25.17 11.63
C PRO A 66 -0.93 -24.94 10.16
N GLN A 67 0.05 -24.42 9.43
CA GLN A 67 -0.15 -23.99 8.05
C GLN A 67 -0.61 -25.17 7.18
N PRO A 68 -1.67 -25.00 6.39
CA PRO A 68 -2.04 -26.02 5.42
C PRO A 68 -0.87 -26.19 4.45
N LYS A 69 -0.38 -27.43 4.35
CA LYS A 69 0.69 -27.81 3.42
C LYS A 69 0.11 -27.88 2.01
N LEU A 70 -0.22 -26.71 1.45
CA LEU A 70 -0.65 -26.61 0.06
C LEU A 70 0.51 -27.07 -0.82
N THR A 71 0.25 -27.97 -1.76
CA THR A 71 1.27 -28.56 -2.64
C THR A 71 1.22 -27.94 -4.03
N SER A 72 2.29 -28.10 -4.81
CA SER A 72 2.32 -27.62 -6.20
C SER A 72 1.18 -28.18 -7.07
N PRO A 73 0.81 -29.47 -6.95
CA PRO A 73 -0.39 -30.02 -7.60
C PRO A 73 -1.68 -29.28 -7.25
N ASP A 74 -1.91 -28.96 -5.97
CA ASP A 74 -3.14 -28.30 -5.53
C ASP A 74 -3.33 -26.95 -6.22
N TRP A 75 -2.26 -26.17 -6.34
CA TRP A 75 -2.24 -24.91 -7.09
C TRP A 75 -2.60 -25.09 -8.56
N ARG A 76 -2.00 -26.08 -9.23
CA ARG A 76 -2.28 -26.34 -10.65
C ARG A 76 -3.72 -26.80 -10.87
N THR A 77 -4.24 -27.64 -9.99
CA THR A 77 -5.64 -28.10 -10.03
C THR A 77 -6.62 -26.96 -9.78
N ALA A 78 -6.31 -26.04 -8.85
CA ALA A 78 -7.15 -24.87 -8.61
C ALA A 78 -7.15 -23.91 -9.80
N ALA A 79 -5.98 -23.65 -10.37
CA ALA A 79 -5.82 -22.78 -11.52
C ALA A 79 -6.54 -23.33 -12.76
N SER A 80 -6.42 -24.63 -13.05
CA SER A 80 -7.10 -25.24 -14.20
C SER A 80 -8.63 -25.18 -14.08
N ARG A 81 -9.19 -25.33 -12.87
CA ARG A 81 -10.64 -25.16 -12.61
C ARG A 81 -11.14 -23.75 -12.90
N GLN A 82 -10.25 -22.76 -12.87
CA GLN A 82 -10.56 -21.34 -13.05
C GLN A 82 -10.08 -20.81 -14.39
N GLY A 83 -9.65 -21.68 -15.31
CA GLY A 83 -9.13 -21.27 -16.62
C GLY A 83 -7.80 -20.51 -16.57
N VAL A 84 -7.07 -20.60 -15.45
CA VAL A 84 -5.78 -19.94 -15.25
C VAL A 84 -4.65 -20.89 -15.61
N VAL A 85 -3.72 -20.43 -16.45
CA VAL A 85 -2.51 -21.20 -16.79
C VAL A 85 -1.35 -20.69 -15.95
N ILE A 86 -0.92 -21.50 -14.97
CA ILE A 86 0.30 -21.22 -14.20
C ILE A 86 1.50 -21.67 -15.03
N GLN A 87 2.36 -20.73 -15.41
CA GLN A 87 3.62 -21.02 -16.11
C GLN A 87 4.75 -21.29 -15.13
N ARG A 88 4.82 -20.50 -14.05
CA ARG A 88 5.86 -20.59 -13.02
C ARG A 88 5.21 -20.74 -11.66
N LEU A 89 5.70 -21.72 -10.91
CA LEU A 89 5.24 -22.02 -9.56
C LEU A 89 6.46 -22.37 -8.72
N GLU A 90 6.85 -21.45 -7.85
CA GLU A 90 8.02 -21.59 -6.99
C GLU A 90 7.58 -21.51 -5.53
N THR A 91 8.08 -22.45 -4.72
CA THR A 91 7.91 -22.41 -3.27
C THR A 91 9.01 -21.54 -2.67
N THR A 92 8.62 -20.59 -1.83
CA THR A 92 9.53 -19.72 -1.09
C THR A 92 9.44 -20.04 0.40
N PRO A 93 10.42 -19.65 1.23
CA PRO A 93 10.36 -19.89 2.68
C PRO A 93 9.12 -19.31 3.36
N ASP A 94 8.57 -18.22 2.80
CA ASP A 94 7.46 -17.47 3.35
C ASP A 94 6.10 -17.77 2.68
N GLY A 95 6.08 -18.59 1.62
CA GLY A 95 4.87 -18.87 0.85
C GLY A 95 5.14 -19.31 -0.59
N TRP A 96 4.36 -18.82 -1.54
CA TRP A 96 4.36 -19.24 -2.94
C TRP A 96 4.52 -18.07 -3.90
N GLN A 97 5.35 -18.23 -4.91
CA GLN A 97 5.46 -17.30 -6.02
C GLN A 97 4.90 -17.95 -7.28
N LEU A 98 3.89 -17.30 -7.85
CA LEU A 98 3.18 -17.77 -9.02
C LEU A 98 3.26 -16.74 -10.14
N SER A 99 3.40 -17.21 -11.37
CA SER A 99 3.17 -16.38 -12.55
C SER A 99 2.56 -17.18 -13.68
N GLY A 100 1.88 -16.48 -14.57
CA GLY A 100 1.27 -17.12 -15.73
C GLY A 100 0.43 -16.20 -16.57
N LEU A 101 -0.51 -16.82 -17.28
CA LEU A 101 -1.44 -16.17 -18.21
C LEU A 101 -2.88 -16.30 -17.72
N LEU A 102 -3.66 -15.26 -17.95
CA LEU A 102 -5.09 -15.20 -17.69
C LEU A 102 -5.81 -14.79 -18.97
N SER A 103 -6.97 -15.40 -19.20
CA SER A 103 -7.88 -14.95 -20.25
C SER A 103 -8.61 -13.68 -19.83
N GLN A 104 -9.00 -13.59 -18.55
CA GLN A 104 -9.67 -12.43 -17.99
C GLN A 104 -9.04 -11.99 -16.66
N PRO A 105 -9.04 -10.68 -16.36
CA PRO A 105 -8.53 -10.18 -15.07
C PRO A 105 -9.34 -10.72 -13.87
N GLY A 106 -10.59 -11.13 -14.07
CA GLY A 106 -11.44 -11.72 -13.03
C GLY A 106 -10.96 -13.09 -12.54
N ASP A 107 -10.26 -13.85 -13.39
CA ASP A 107 -9.82 -15.22 -13.08
C ASP A 107 -8.78 -15.20 -11.94
N PHE A 108 -7.94 -14.16 -11.89
CA PHE A 108 -6.99 -13.95 -10.79
C PHE A 108 -7.69 -13.72 -9.45
N GLN A 109 -8.83 -13.01 -9.44
CA GLN A 109 -9.59 -12.78 -8.21
C GLN A 109 -10.18 -14.08 -7.68
N GLN A 110 -10.65 -14.96 -8.57
CA GLN A 110 -11.16 -16.28 -8.19
C GLN A 110 -10.04 -17.17 -7.60
N LEU A 111 -8.86 -17.15 -8.21
CA LEU A 111 -7.68 -17.86 -7.68
C LEU A 111 -7.25 -17.33 -6.32
N SER A 112 -7.22 -16.01 -6.18
CA SER A 112 -6.88 -15.34 -4.93
C SER A 112 -7.89 -15.66 -3.82
N ARG A 113 -9.18 -15.73 -4.14
CA ARG A 113 -10.22 -16.15 -3.20
C ARG A 113 -10.05 -17.60 -2.74
N TRP A 114 -9.76 -18.50 -3.67
CA TRP A 114 -9.47 -19.90 -3.33
C TRP A 114 -8.25 -19.99 -2.42
N ALA A 115 -7.16 -19.27 -2.73
CA ALA A 115 -5.96 -19.23 -1.90
C ALA A 115 -6.25 -18.68 -0.49
N ALA A 116 -7.09 -17.64 -0.38
CA ALA A 116 -7.50 -17.07 0.89
C ALA A 116 -8.29 -18.06 1.76
N GLN A 117 -9.11 -18.94 1.15
CA GLN A 117 -9.78 -20.03 1.86
C GLN A 117 -8.77 -21.05 2.42
N GLN A 118 -7.60 -21.18 1.80
CA GLN A 118 -6.47 -21.97 2.30
C GLN A 118 -5.56 -21.17 3.25
N GLY A 119 -5.96 -19.96 3.67
CA GLY A 119 -5.18 -19.11 4.57
C GLY A 119 -3.96 -18.42 3.93
N LEU A 120 -3.87 -18.44 2.60
CA LEU A 120 -2.81 -17.77 1.82
C LEU A 120 -3.35 -16.49 1.19
N TRP A 121 -2.63 -15.39 1.36
CA TRP A 121 -3.04 -14.07 0.90
C TRP A 121 -2.03 -13.51 -0.09
N PRO A 122 -2.48 -12.84 -1.17
CA PRO A 122 -1.58 -12.16 -2.09
C PRO A 122 -0.93 -10.98 -1.37
N TYR A 123 0.39 -11.05 -1.19
CA TYR A 123 1.19 -10.00 -0.56
C TYR A 123 1.68 -8.97 -1.58
N THR A 124 2.14 -9.46 -2.73
CA THR A 124 2.44 -8.63 -3.90
C THR A 124 1.80 -9.26 -5.11
N TYR A 125 1.28 -8.44 -6.02
CA TYR A 125 0.81 -8.91 -7.30
C TYR A 125 1.02 -7.83 -8.37
N GLN A 126 1.22 -8.29 -9.59
CA GLN A 126 1.34 -7.47 -10.78
C GLN A 126 0.49 -8.08 -11.87
N LEU A 127 -0.23 -7.21 -12.59
CA LEU A 127 -1.06 -7.58 -13.71
C LEU A 127 -0.66 -6.68 -14.88
N SER A 128 -0.13 -7.27 -15.94
CA SER A 128 0.23 -6.58 -17.18
C SER A 128 -0.62 -7.13 -18.33
N ARG A 129 -1.05 -6.24 -19.23
CA ARG A 129 -1.72 -6.64 -20.47
C ARG A 129 -0.69 -6.68 -21.57
N GLU A 130 -0.56 -7.82 -22.21
CA GLU A 130 0.34 -8.05 -23.36
C GLU A 130 -0.49 -8.48 -24.57
N ALA A 131 0.14 -8.60 -25.74
CA ALA A 131 -0.54 -8.96 -26.98
C ALA A 131 -1.23 -10.34 -26.91
N GLU A 132 -0.68 -11.26 -26.11
CA GLU A 132 -1.14 -12.64 -25.96
C GLU A 132 -2.16 -12.83 -24.82
N GLY A 133 -2.44 -11.79 -24.02
CA GLY A 133 -3.39 -11.87 -22.91
C GLY A 133 -2.95 -11.07 -21.68
N TRP A 134 -3.46 -11.47 -20.51
CA TRP A 134 -3.07 -10.86 -19.24
C TRP A 134 -1.98 -11.70 -18.58
N HIS A 135 -0.79 -11.13 -18.50
CA HIS A 135 0.28 -11.68 -17.68
C HIS A 135 0.07 -11.29 -16.23
N TRP A 136 0.30 -12.26 -15.35
CA TRP A 136 0.22 -12.03 -13.91
C TRP A 136 1.38 -12.66 -13.19
N GLN A 137 1.77 -12.01 -12.10
CA GLN A 137 2.71 -12.52 -11.14
C GLN A 137 2.21 -12.16 -9.74
N ALA A 138 2.19 -13.12 -8.82
CA ALA A 138 1.80 -12.86 -7.45
C ALA A 138 2.59 -13.71 -6.46
N GLN A 139 2.86 -13.11 -5.30
CA GLN A 139 3.42 -13.77 -4.14
C GLN A 139 2.32 -13.98 -3.10
N PHE A 140 2.01 -15.22 -2.80
CA PHE A 140 1.04 -15.62 -1.78
C PHE A 140 1.75 -16.01 -0.50
N MET A 141 1.37 -15.42 0.62
CA MET A 141 1.98 -15.65 1.92
C MET A 141 0.90 -15.90 2.96
N ASN A 142 1.25 -16.66 3.99
CA ASN A 142 0.38 -16.75 5.17
C ASN A 142 0.46 -15.45 6.00
N LEU A 143 -0.54 -15.23 6.85
CA LEU A 143 -0.62 -14.03 7.68
C LEU A 143 0.57 -13.86 8.64
N GLN A 144 1.15 -14.96 9.14
CA GLN A 144 2.33 -14.90 10.02
C GLN A 144 3.56 -14.35 9.28
N ALA A 145 3.79 -14.80 8.05
CA ALA A 145 4.90 -14.38 7.22
C ALA A 145 4.75 -12.90 6.81
N ILE A 146 3.52 -12.47 6.50
CA ILE A 146 3.20 -11.05 6.27
C ILE A 146 3.49 -10.21 7.52
N ALA A 147 3.07 -10.68 8.70
CA ALA A 147 3.34 -10.00 9.97
C ALA A 147 4.86 -9.90 10.27
N ARG A 148 5.63 -10.97 10.01
CA ARG A 148 7.09 -10.95 10.17
C ARG A 148 7.76 -9.96 9.22
N GLN A 149 7.38 -9.94 7.95
CA GLN A 149 7.94 -9.00 6.98
C GLN A 149 7.60 -7.54 7.30
N THR A 150 6.37 -7.26 7.72
CA THR A 150 5.96 -5.90 8.11
C THR A 150 6.73 -5.41 9.33
N MET A 151 6.92 -6.26 10.35
CA MET A 151 7.74 -5.94 11.52
C MET A 151 9.22 -5.72 11.16
N ALA A 152 9.79 -6.55 10.28
CA ALA A 152 11.17 -6.38 9.82
C ALA A 152 11.40 -5.03 9.11
N ARG A 153 10.46 -4.62 8.25
CA ARG A 153 10.49 -3.30 7.59
C ARG A 153 10.38 -2.13 8.57
N GLN A 154 9.57 -2.26 9.63
CA GLN A 154 9.48 -1.22 10.65
C GLN A 154 10.79 -1.06 11.44
N LYS A 155 11.46 -2.17 11.78
CA LYS A 155 12.74 -2.14 12.50
C LYS A 155 13.82 -1.40 11.69
N THR A 156 13.93 -1.69 10.39
CA THR A 156 14.91 -1.02 9.51
C THR A 156 14.59 0.46 9.28
N ALA A 157 13.30 0.80 9.12
CA ALA A 157 12.86 2.20 9.01
C ALA A 157 13.23 3.01 10.26
N ARG A 158 12.94 2.47 11.46
CA ARG A 158 13.28 3.11 12.75
C ARG A 158 14.78 3.33 12.91
N GLN A 159 15.60 2.34 12.53
CA GLN A 159 17.05 2.46 12.62
C GLN A 159 17.62 3.52 11.68
N LYS A 160 17.04 3.68 10.48
CA LYS A 160 17.44 4.70 9.51
C LYS A 160 17.12 6.11 10.01
N THR A 161 15.94 6.31 10.61
CA THR A 161 15.55 7.58 11.22
C THR A 161 16.44 7.93 12.42
N ALA A 162 16.71 6.98 13.32
CA ALA A 162 17.56 7.21 14.49
C ALA A 162 19.02 7.58 14.10
N ARG A 163 19.55 6.98 13.03
CA ARG A 163 20.87 7.35 12.48
C ARG A 163 20.88 8.73 11.84
N GLN A 164 19.78 9.18 11.24
CA GLN A 164 19.68 10.51 10.65
C GLN A 164 19.58 11.59 11.73
N THR A 165 18.81 11.37 12.80
CA THR A 165 18.71 12.34 13.91
C THR A 165 20.03 12.52 14.65
N MET A 166 20.82 11.45 14.82
CA MET A 166 22.16 11.55 15.43
C MET A 166 23.16 12.35 14.56
N LYS A 167 23.13 12.18 13.22
CA LYS A 167 24.01 12.95 12.32
C LYS A 167 23.64 14.44 12.23
N THR A 168 22.39 14.80 12.48
CA THR A 168 21.95 16.20 12.49
C THR A 168 22.31 16.90 13.81
N GLN A 169 22.36 16.16 14.92
CA GLN A 169 22.70 16.73 16.23
C GLN A 169 24.20 17.04 16.36
N ASP A 170 25.07 16.32 15.66
CA ASP A 170 26.52 16.55 15.62
C ASP A 170 26.93 17.77 14.75
N LYS A 171 25.97 18.41 14.06
CA LYS A 171 26.20 19.60 13.23
C LYS A 171 25.59 20.89 13.80
N ALA A 172 24.96 20.83 14.97
CA ALA A 172 24.43 22.03 15.62
C ALA A 172 25.60 22.84 16.23
N PRO A 173 25.79 24.13 15.88
CA PRO A 173 26.80 24.97 16.51
C PRO A 173 26.46 25.14 18.00
N LEU A 174 27.46 25.03 18.88
CA LEU A 174 27.29 25.32 20.30
C LEU A 174 26.67 26.72 20.48
N PRO A 175 25.65 26.89 21.33
CA PRO A 175 25.21 28.22 21.73
C PRO A 175 26.37 28.92 22.45
N LYS A 176 26.76 30.11 21.96
CA LYS A 176 27.78 30.93 22.62
C LYS A 176 27.34 31.21 24.06
N PRO A 177 28.26 31.14 25.04
CA PRO A 177 27.93 31.46 26.42
C PRO A 177 27.44 32.91 26.48
N SER A 178 26.24 33.11 27.00
CA SER A 178 25.66 34.42 27.26
C SER A 178 26.53 35.15 28.28
N GLU A 179 27.13 36.25 27.84
CA GLU A 179 27.83 37.23 28.65
C GLU A 179 26.88 37.75 29.74
N GLN A 180 27.14 37.39 30.99
CA GLN A 180 26.46 37.97 32.15
C GLN A 180 27.09 39.33 32.43
N GLU A 181 26.35 40.39 32.14
CA GLU A 181 26.66 41.77 32.51
C GLU A 181 26.30 41.96 34.00
N PRO A 182 27.26 42.30 34.89
CA PRO A 182 26.97 42.55 36.29
C PRO A 182 26.51 43.99 36.51
N GLN A 183 25.48 44.15 37.34
CA GLN A 183 25.02 45.43 37.89
C GLN A 183 25.97 45.95 38.98
#